data_AF-A0A6P0IMN9-F1
#
_entry.id   AF-A0A6P0IMN9-F1
#
_cell.length_a   1.000
_cell.length_b   1.000
_cell.length_c   1.000
_cell.angle_alpha   90.00
_cell.angle_beta   90.00
_cell.angle_gamma   90.00
#
_symmetry.space_group_name_H-M   'P 1'
#
loop_
_entity.id
_entity.type
_entity.pdbx_description
1 polymer ?
#
loop_
_entity_poly.entity_id
_entity_poly.type
_entity_poly.pdbx_seq_one_letter_code
_entity_poly.pdbx_strand_id
1 'polypeptide(L)'
;MSVVAARKYPDKLVFASDSIRLSGYLKQTHRVTGDEWGKLFEINNMIIGGVGYTMELSFMQIFARNHSPAAPTVEAVLDFIVEFY
;
A
#
# COMPACT_ATOMS: atom_id res chain seq x y z
N MET A 1 4.18 0.07 15.87
CA MET A 1 4.63 -1.00 14.94
C MET A 1 3.44 -1.45 14.11
N SER A 2 3.62 -1.70 12.83
CA SER A 2 2.56 -1.99 11.84
C SER A 2 3.03 -3.13 10.93
N VAL A 3 2.10 -3.90 10.36
CA VAL A 3 2.42 -5.07 9.52
C VAL A 3 1.55 -5.12 8.26
N VAL A 4 2.20 -5.45 7.15
CA VAL A 4 1.59 -5.97 5.93
C VAL A 4 2.25 -7.31 5.64
N ALA A 5 1.46 -8.31 5.28
CA ALA A 5 1.93 -9.65 4.94
C ALA A 5 1.36 -10.08 3.59
N ALA A 6 2.22 -10.72 2.78
CA ALA A 6 1.84 -11.34 1.53
C ALA A 6 2.29 -12.80 1.52
N ARG A 7 1.45 -13.69 0.99
CA ARG A 7 1.78 -15.10 0.82
C ARG A 7 1.35 -15.58 -0.55
N LYS A 8 2.27 -16.27 -1.24
CA LYS A 8 1.98 -17.02 -2.45
C LYS A 8 1.57 -18.45 -2.12
N TYR A 9 0.47 -18.88 -2.70
CA TYR A 9 0.02 -20.26 -2.80
C TYR A 9 0.11 -20.70 -4.29
N PRO A 10 -0.02 -22.00 -4.60
CA PRO A 10 0.04 -22.48 -5.98
C PRO A 10 -1.01 -21.84 -6.91
N ASP A 11 -2.20 -21.54 -6.39
CA ASP A 11 -3.38 -21.08 -7.11
C ASP A 11 -3.74 -19.61 -6.85
N LYS A 12 -3.13 -18.97 -5.86
CA LYS A 12 -3.52 -17.62 -5.43
C LYS A 12 -2.42 -16.86 -4.69
N LEU A 13 -2.61 -15.55 -4.62
CA LEU A 13 -1.89 -14.66 -3.72
C LEU A 13 -2.86 -14.21 -2.61
N VAL A 14 -2.37 -14.19 -1.37
CA VAL A 14 -3.14 -13.72 -0.21
C VAL A 14 -2.37 -12.59 0.45
N PHE A 15 -3.07 -11.49 0.71
CA PHE A 15 -2.54 -10.28 1.33
C PHE A 15 -3.36 -9.95 2.57
N ALA A 16 -2.68 -9.48 3.62
CA ALA A 16 -3.33 -9.04 4.85
C ALA A 16 -2.56 -7.89 5.48
N SER A 17 -3.27 -7.00 6.16
CA SER A 17 -2.68 -5.91 6.93
C SER A 17 -3.47 -5.69 8.23
N ASP A 18 -2.78 -5.15 9.23
CA ASP A 18 -3.46 -4.71 10.44
C ASP A 18 -4.11 -3.32 10.22
N SER A 19 -5.19 -3.02 10.92
CA SER A 19 -5.94 -1.76 10.76
C SER A 19 -5.48 -0.62 11.68
N ILE A 20 -4.38 -0.78 12.42
CA ILE A 20 -3.96 0.23 13.41
C ILE A 20 -3.41 1.49 12.72
N ARG A 21 -3.74 2.65 13.26
CA ARG A 21 -3.07 3.92 12.94
C ARG A 21 -2.69 4.58 14.26
N LEU A 22 -1.47 5.09 14.33
CA LEU A 22 -0.90 5.61 15.57
C LEU A 22 -0.34 7.01 15.34
N SER A 23 -0.48 7.87 16.35
CA SER A 23 0.28 9.11 16.51
C SER A 23 1.00 9.04 17.85
N GLY A 24 2.31 8.77 17.81
CA GLY A 24 3.06 8.38 19.01
C GLY A 24 2.47 7.10 19.64
N TYR A 25 2.07 7.19 20.91
CA TYR A 25 1.45 6.10 21.67
C TYR A 25 -0.08 6.07 21.59
N LEU A 26 -0.70 6.99 20.85
CA LEU A 26 -2.15 7.10 20.76
C LEU A 26 -2.68 6.45 19.48
N LYS A 27 -3.69 5.59 19.63
CA LYS A 27 -4.43 5.05 18.49
C LYS A 27 -5.37 6.12 17.92
N GLN A 28 -5.28 6.33 16.61
CA GLN A 28 -6.24 7.16 15.89
C GLN A 28 -7.44 6.31 15.48
N THR A 29 -8.60 6.59 16.09
CA THR A 29 -9.86 5.86 15.88
C THR A 29 -10.84 6.59 14.99
N HIS A 30 -10.63 7.89 14.75
CA HIS A 30 -11.46 8.63 13.82
C HIS A 30 -11.36 8.00 12.42
N ARG A 31 -12.51 7.68 11.84
CA ARG A 31 -12.60 7.49 10.39
C ARG A 31 -12.25 8.84 9.77
N VAL A 32 -11.32 8.85 8.83
CA VAL A 32 -11.28 10.00 7.93
C VAL A 32 -12.54 9.84 7.10
N THR A 33 -13.37 10.88 7.11
CA THR A 33 -14.67 10.89 6.44
C THR A 33 -14.44 10.77 4.94
N GLY A 34 -14.70 9.58 4.37
CA GLY A 34 -14.51 9.28 2.96
C GLY A 34 -14.12 7.81 2.74
N ASP A 35 -13.76 7.47 1.50
CA ASP A 35 -13.25 6.14 1.14
C ASP A 35 -11.85 5.83 1.69
N GLU A 36 -11.21 6.77 2.38
CA GLU A 36 -9.83 6.66 2.85
C GLU A 36 -9.51 5.44 3.73
N TRP A 37 -8.29 4.94 3.65
CA TRP A 37 -7.69 4.13 2.59
C TRP A 37 -6.74 3.23 3.39
N GLY A 38 -6.98 1.91 3.33
CA GLY A 38 -6.28 0.95 4.18
C GLY A 38 -4.78 0.91 3.85
N LYS A 39 -3.98 0.34 4.75
CA LYS A 39 -2.57 0.04 4.47
C LYS A 39 -2.35 -0.90 3.29
N LEU A 40 -3.43 -1.54 2.85
CA LEU A 40 -3.54 -2.41 1.70
C LEU A 40 -4.66 -1.84 0.82
N PHE A 41 -4.35 -1.55 -0.43
CA PHE A 41 -5.31 -1.02 -1.40
C PHE A 41 -5.06 -1.63 -2.78
N GLU A 42 -6.11 -1.63 -3.59
CA GLU A 42 -6.07 -2.08 -4.97
C GLU A 42 -6.24 -0.87 -5.89
N ILE A 43 -5.34 -0.73 -6.87
CA ILE A 43 -5.36 0.37 -7.83
C ILE A 43 -4.63 -0.03 -9.10
N ASN A 44 -5.17 0.31 -10.27
CA ASN A 44 -4.56 0.00 -11.57
C ASN A 44 -4.09 -1.47 -11.71
N ASN A 45 -4.95 -2.43 -11.32
CA ASN A 45 -4.65 -3.87 -11.28
C ASN A 45 -3.44 -4.26 -10.42
N MET A 46 -3.03 -3.42 -9.48
CA MET A 46 -1.99 -3.67 -8.50
C MET A 46 -2.60 -3.74 -7.11
N ILE A 47 -2.10 -4.66 -6.29
CA ILE A 47 -2.35 -4.67 -4.85
C ILE A 47 -1.10 -4.10 -4.19
N ILE A 48 -1.22 -2.93 -3.58
CA ILE A 48 -0.12 -2.22 -2.93
C ILE A 48 -0.39 -2.22 -1.43
N GLY A 49 0.62 -2.62 -0.68
CA GLY A 49 0.60 -2.58 0.77
C GLY A 49 1.86 -1.94 1.33
N GLY A 50 1.72 -1.05 2.31
CA GLY A 50 2.87 -0.37 2.90
C GLY A 50 2.75 -0.15 4.40
N VAL A 51 3.91 0.01 5.03
CA VAL A 51 4.09 0.33 6.44
C VAL A 51 4.98 1.55 6.55
N GLY A 52 4.83 2.35 7.61
CA GLY A 52 5.58 3.60 7.79
C GLY A 52 4.66 4.79 7.98
N TYR A 53 5.01 5.93 7.40
CA TYR A 53 4.21 7.14 7.49
C TYR A 53 2.96 7.03 6.61
N THR A 54 1.79 7.27 7.20
CA THR A 54 0.51 7.26 6.48
C THR A 54 0.53 8.21 5.28
N MET A 55 1.20 9.36 5.41
CA MET A 55 1.29 10.38 4.35
C MET A 55 2.00 9.85 3.09
N GLU A 56 3.13 9.17 3.24
CA GLU A 56 3.86 8.58 2.11
C GLU A 56 3.01 7.53 1.38
N LEU A 57 2.27 6.72 2.16
CA LEU A 57 1.37 5.72 1.59
C LEU A 57 0.22 6.37 0.80
N SER A 58 -0.34 7.47 1.30
CA SER A 58 -1.36 8.24 0.59
C SER A 58 -0.82 8.83 -0.72
N PHE A 59 0.43 9.31 -0.74
CA PHE A 59 1.06 9.78 -1.97
C PHE A 59 1.29 8.67 -2.98
N MET A 60 1.78 7.50 -2.55
CA MET A 60 1.92 6.33 -3.42
C MET A 60 0.58 5.96 -4.06
N GLN A 61 -0.50 6.01 -3.29
CA GLN A 61 -1.83 5.71 -3.81
C GLN A 61 -2.32 6.75 -4.84
N ILE A 62 -1.98 8.03 -4.67
CA ILE A 62 -2.30 9.08 -5.65
C ILE A 62 -1.45 8.89 -6.92
N PHE A 63 -0.15 8.63 -6.77
CA PHE A 63 0.78 8.37 -7.86
C PHE A 63 0.34 7.17 -8.70
N ALA A 64 0.01 6.06 -8.04
CA ALA A 64 -0.44 4.82 -8.67
C ALA A 64 -1.80 4.92 -9.38
N ARG A 65 -2.53 6.05 -9.29
CA ARG A 65 -3.73 6.31 -10.13
C ARG A 65 -3.39 6.44 -11.61
N ASN A 66 -2.21 6.99 -11.92
CA ASN A 66 -1.80 7.27 -13.31
C ASN A 66 -0.51 6.54 -13.71
N HIS A 67 0.17 5.90 -12.76
CA HIS A 67 1.42 5.20 -12.98
C HIS A 67 1.27 3.72 -12.64
N SER A 68 1.99 2.87 -13.38
CA SER A 68 2.06 1.42 -13.19
C SER A 68 3.40 0.92 -13.74
N PRO A 69 3.95 -0.19 -13.21
CA PRO A 69 5.14 -0.82 -13.78
C PRO A 69 4.99 -1.05 -15.29
N ALA A 70 6.03 -0.75 -16.05
CA ALA A 70 6.02 -0.91 -17.51
C ALA A 70 5.85 -2.37 -17.97
N ALA A 71 6.19 -3.32 -17.10
CA ALA A 71 6.05 -4.75 -17.31
C ALA A 71 5.81 -5.48 -15.97
N PRO A 72 5.26 -6.71 -15.97
CA PRO A 72 5.10 -7.52 -14.76
C PRO A 72 6.41 -8.23 -14.38
N THR A 73 7.52 -7.48 -14.28
CA THR A 73 8.84 -7.97 -13.86
C THR A 73 9.29 -7.28 -12.59
N VAL A 74 10.24 -7.89 -11.87
CA VAL A 74 10.76 -7.31 -10.62
C VAL A 74 11.45 -5.97 -10.90
N GLU A 75 12.20 -5.89 -11.98
CA GLU A 75 12.94 -4.69 -12.40
C GLU A 75 11.99 -3.52 -12.67
N ALA A 76 10.91 -3.76 -13.43
CA ALA A 76 9.92 -2.71 -13.72
C ALA A 76 9.15 -2.26 -12.47
N VAL A 77 8.96 -3.15 -11.48
CA VAL A 77 8.41 -2.78 -10.18
C VAL A 77 9.41 -1.92 -9.39
N LEU A 78 10.70 -2.24 -9.43
CA LEU A 78 11.73 -1.41 -8.79
C LEU A 78 11.83 -0.03 -9.43
N ASP A 79 11.82 0.05 -10.75
CA ASP A 79 11.81 1.32 -11.48
C ASP A 79 10.59 2.17 -11.10
N PHE A 80 9.40 1.55 -11.00
CA PHE A 80 8.18 2.22 -10.53
C PHE A 80 8.31 2.75 -9.09
N ILE A 81 8.93 1.99 -8.18
CA ILE A 81 9.17 2.45 -6.80
C ILE A 81 10.19 3.59 -6.76
N VAL A 82 11.22 3.56 -7.62
CA VAL A 82 12.22 4.63 -7.73
C VAL A 82 11.61 5.89 -8.33
N GLU A 83 10.73 5.77 -9.33
CA GLU A 83 10.02 6.90 -9.93
C GLU A 83 9.16 7.67 -8.93
N PHE A 84 8.59 6.97 -7.94
CA PHE A 84 7.79 7.58 -6.89
C PHE A 84 8.62 8.43 -5.89
N TYR A 85 9.90 8.13 -5.71
CA TYR A 85 10.74 8.69 -4.63
C TYR A 85 11.52 9.93 -5.08
#